data_AF-A0A8H6ZII8-F1
#
_entry.id   AF-A0A8H6ZII8-F1
#
_cell.length_a   1.000
_cell.length_b   1.000
_cell.length_c   1.000
_cell.angle_alpha   90.00
_cell.angle_beta   90.00
_cell.angle_gamma   90.00
#
_symmetry.space_group_name_H-M   'P 1'
#
loop_
_entity.id
_entity.type
_entity.pdbx_description
1 polymer ?
#
loop_
_entity_poly.entity_id
_entity_poly.type
_entity_poly.pdbx_seq_one_letter_code
_entity_poly.pdbx_strand_id
1 'polypeptide(L)'
;MVSSCPSDNTAAVEQSSFWDSGEPGGCTVVTVIISLFSVLGHCRNYTNRTQQRQILRILYMPPVYAVISFLSYRFFRDYTYYSLVEVVYEAFTLSAFLLLLIDYVAESAHGHKAENAIARKDKRRLMLPLCCFRYRPTKPYFMYTVKWSVLQYVIVRPAVSIAGIITQAFNVLCESAVSVLRSMGLFSSIL
;
A
#
# COMPACT_ATOMS: atom_id res chain seq x y z
N MET A 1 34.47 14.90 3.80
CA MET A 1 34.47 13.57 3.17
C MET A 1 33.11 12.95 3.44
N VAL A 2 32.27 12.78 2.42
CA VAL A 2 31.01 12.03 2.55
C VAL A 2 31.41 10.56 2.68
N SER A 3 30.97 9.91 3.74
CA SER A 3 31.18 8.47 3.96
C SER A 3 30.45 7.70 2.88
N SER A 4 31.17 7.12 1.92
CA SER A 4 30.60 6.19 0.95
C SER A 4 30.18 4.90 1.67
N CYS A 5 28.89 4.58 1.65
CA CYS A 5 28.37 3.32 2.18
C CYS A 5 28.37 2.27 1.06
N PRO A 6 29.15 1.17 1.14
CA PRO A 6 29.10 0.11 0.14
C PRO A 6 27.75 -0.61 0.20
N SER A 7 27.24 -1.05 -0.95
CA SER A 7 25.99 -1.81 -1.05
C SER A 7 26.12 -3.20 -0.42
N ASP A 8 25.14 -3.64 0.36
CA ASP A 8 25.14 -4.97 1.01
C ASP A 8 24.99 -6.13 0.00
N ASN A 9 24.48 -5.85 -1.21
CA ASN A 9 24.25 -6.80 -2.30
C ASN A 9 25.55 -7.17 -3.08
N THR A 10 26.61 -7.59 -2.39
CA THR A 10 27.85 -8.04 -3.04
C THR A 10 27.83 -9.53 -3.37
N ALA A 11 28.58 -9.95 -4.40
CA ALA A 11 28.73 -11.35 -4.80
C ALA A 11 29.35 -12.25 -3.70
N ALA A 12 29.81 -11.67 -2.59
CA ALA A 12 30.28 -12.41 -1.42
C ALA A 12 29.12 -12.97 -0.56
N VAL A 13 27.89 -12.46 -0.73
CA VAL A 13 26.70 -12.90 0.01
C VAL A 13 25.93 -13.93 -0.83
N GLU A 14 26.41 -15.17 -0.83
CA GLU A 14 25.74 -16.31 -1.48
C GLU A 14 24.73 -16.95 -0.52
N GLN A 15 23.44 -16.93 -0.86
CA GLN A 15 22.34 -17.38 0.01
C GLN A 15 21.86 -18.81 -0.28
N SER A 16 22.69 -19.62 -0.94
CA SER A 16 22.36 -20.98 -1.40
C SER A 16 22.02 -21.94 -0.25
N SER A 17 22.67 -21.79 0.91
CA SER A 17 22.43 -22.60 2.11
C SER A 17 21.03 -22.41 2.73
N PHE A 18 20.35 -21.28 2.45
CA PHE A 18 19.01 -21.01 2.96
C PHE A 18 17.92 -21.87 2.29
N TRP A 19 18.15 -22.34 1.06
CA TRP A 19 17.16 -23.10 0.29
C TRP A 19 17.21 -24.61 0.54
N ASP A 20 18.29 -25.12 1.14
CA ASP A 20 18.45 -26.54 1.45
C ASP A 20 17.46 -27.05 2.50
N SER A 21 16.91 -26.16 3.34
CA SER A 21 15.91 -26.54 4.35
C SER A 21 14.50 -26.70 3.80
N GLY A 22 14.20 -26.26 2.57
CA GLY A 22 12.88 -26.39 1.92
C GLY A 22 11.74 -25.60 2.58
N GLU A 23 11.94 -25.02 3.75
CA GLU A 23 10.91 -24.33 4.55
C GLU A 23 10.38 -22.99 4.00
N PRO A 24 11.17 -22.11 3.33
CA PRO A 24 10.70 -20.75 3.03
C PRO A 24 9.58 -20.68 1.99
N GLY A 25 9.39 -21.72 1.17
CA GLY A 25 8.30 -21.77 0.18
C GLY A 25 6.94 -22.18 0.74
N GLY A 26 6.90 -22.86 1.89
CA GLY A 26 5.67 -23.43 2.44
C GLY A 26 4.65 -22.37 2.83
N CYS A 27 5.06 -21.36 3.59
CA CYS A 27 4.19 -20.27 4.03
C CYS A 27 3.61 -19.49 2.84
N THR A 28 4.41 -19.23 1.81
CA THR A 28 3.96 -18.50 0.61
C THR A 28 2.91 -19.28 -0.17
N VAL A 29 3.07 -20.60 -0.30
CA VAL A 29 2.06 -21.47 -0.94
C VAL A 29 0.76 -21.46 -0.13
N VAL A 30 0.84 -21.57 1.19
CA VAL A 30 -0.34 -21.49 2.07
C VAL A 30 -1.06 -20.15 1.93
N THR A 31 -0.33 -19.03 1.94
CA THR A 31 -0.92 -17.69 1.77
C THR A 31 -1.62 -17.53 0.41
N VAL A 32 -1.02 -18.04 -0.68
CA VAL A 32 -1.62 -17.99 -2.01
C VAL A 32 -2.90 -18.84 -2.06
N ILE A 33 -2.87 -20.05 -1.48
CA ILE A 33 -4.04 -20.94 -1.43
C ILE A 33 -5.20 -20.30 -0.65
N ILE A 34 -4.94 -19.78 0.55
CA ILE A 34 -5.97 -19.12 1.37
C ILE A 34 -6.57 -17.92 0.61
N SER A 35 -5.71 -17.10 -0.01
CA SER A 35 -6.15 -15.93 -0.76
C SER A 35 -7.00 -16.31 -1.97
N LEU A 36 -6.64 -17.39 -2.68
CA LEU A 36 -7.43 -17.93 -3.78
C LEU A 36 -8.81 -18.37 -3.31
N PHE A 37 -8.92 -19.05 -2.17
CA PHE A 37 -10.22 -19.43 -1.60
C PHE A 37 -11.07 -18.21 -1.25
N SER A 38 -10.48 -17.17 -0.63
CA SER A 38 -11.20 -15.92 -0.33
C SER A 38 -11.70 -15.22 -1.59
N VAL A 39 -10.87 -15.14 -2.63
CA VAL A 39 -11.22 -14.57 -3.94
C VAL A 39 -12.36 -15.35 -4.59
N LEU A 40 -12.28 -16.68 -4.61
CA LEU A 40 -13.31 -17.55 -5.18
C LEU A 40 -14.65 -17.42 -4.42
N GLY A 41 -14.60 -17.27 -3.10
CA GLY A 41 -15.79 -16.99 -2.28
C GLY A 41 -16.51 -15.71 -2.69
N HIS A 42 -15.75 -14.62 -2.92
CA HIS A 42 -16.30 -13.36 -3.42
C HIS A 42 -16.84 -13.48 -4.86
N CYS A 43 -16.17 -14.24 -5.72
CA CYS A 43 -16.63 -14.49 -7.09
C CYS A 43 -17.91 -15.35 -7.14
N ARG A 44 -18.14 -16.25 -6.17
CA ARG A 44 -19.34 -17.10 -6.12
C ARG A 44 -20.62 -16.35 -5.74
N ASN A 45 -20.53 -15.27 -4.95
CA ASN A 45 -21.69 -14.49 -4.53
C ASN A 45 -21.64 -13.06 -5.11
N TYR A 46 -21.69 -12.97 -6.45
CA TYR A 46 -21.42 -11.73 -7.20
C TYR A 46 -22.67 -10.84 -7.36
N THR A 47 -23.10 -10.18 -6.29
CA THR A 47 -24.34 -9.36 -6.28
C THR A 47 -24.12 -7.93 -6.79
N ASN A 48 -23.03 -7.25 -6.39
CA ASN A 48 -22.75 -5.85 -6.71
C ASN A 48 -21.39 -5.69 -7.44
N ARG A 49 -21.42 -5.59 -8.77
CA ARG A 49 -20.22 -5.66 -9.64
C ARG A 49 -19.21 -4.53 -9.44
N THR A 50 -19.67 -3.32 -9.11
CA THR A 50 -18.80 -2.13 -9.00
C THR A 50 -17.96 -2.20 -7.72
N GLN A 51 -18.62 -2.40 -6.58
CA GLN A 51 -17.99 -2.52 -5.26
C GLN A 51 -17.09 -3.76 -5.18
N GLN A 52 -17.57 -4.92 -5.64
CA GLN A 52 -16.79 -6.15 -5.57
C GLN A 52 -15.50 -6.09 -6.36
N ARG A 53 -15.47 -5.38 -7.49
CA ARG A 53 -14.23 -5.20 -8.27
C ARG A 53 -13.15 -4.46 -7.48
N GLN A 54 -13.54 -3.49 -6.66
CA GLN A 54 -12.61 -2.76 -5.80
C GLN A 54 -12.19 -3.61 -4.59
N ILE A 55 -13.11 -4.37 -3.98
CA ILE A 55 -12.79 -5.36 -2.93
C ILE A 55 -11.76 -6.36 -3.44
N LEU A 56 -11.96 -6.87 -4.65
CA LEU A 56 -11.07 -7.86 -5.26
C LEU A 56 -9.64 -7.32 -5.43
N ARG A 57 -9.49 -6.06 -5.87
CA ARG A 57 -8.17 -5.40 -5.98
C ARG A 57 -7.43 -5.32 -4.64
N ILE A 58 -8.16 -5.09 -3.55
CA ILE A 58 -7.59 -5.04 -2.19
C ILE A 58 -7.26 -6.46 -1.71
N LEU A 59 -8.14 -7.42 -1.95
CA LEU A 59 -7.95 -8.82 -1.54
C LEU A 59 -6.79 -9.52 -2.27
N TYR A 60 -6.40 -9.03 -3.45
CA TYR A 60 -5.20 -9.48 -4.14
C TYR A 60 -3.89 -8.96 -3.52
N MET A 61 -3.92 -8.06 -2.53
CA MET A 61 -2.71 -7.54 -1.92
C MET A 61 -1.89 -8.61 -1.15
N PRO A 62 -2.47 -9.39 -0.22
CA PRO A 62 -1.74 -10.47 0.47
C PRO A 62 -1.07 -11.51 -0.45
N PRO A 63 -1.73 -12.09 -1.49
CA PRO A 63 -1.09 -13.08 -2.33
C PRO A 63 0.01 -12.48 -3.22
N VAL A 64 -0.17 -11.25 -3.71
CA VAL A 64 0.86 -10.55 -4.50
C VAL A 64 2.09 -10.31 -3.64
N TYR A 65 1.92 -9.85 -2.39
CA TYR A 65 3.03 -9.65 -1.46
C TYR A 65 3.73 -10.96 -1.08
N ALA A 66 2.99 -12.05 -0.93
CA ALA A 66 3.58 -13.37 -0.67
C ALA A 66 4.46 -13.83 -1.85
N VAL A 67 3.99 -13.65 -3.09
CA VAL A 67 4.75 -14.01 -4.29
C VAL A 67 5.97 -13.11 -4.49
N ILE A 68 5.82 -11.79 -4.31
CA ILE A 68 6.94 -10.85 -4.45
C ILE A 68 7.97 -11.09 -3.36
N SER A 69 7.55 -11.29 -2.10
CA SER A 69 8.46 -11.68 -1.01
C SER A 69 9.22 -12.95 -1.36
N PHE A 70 8.55 -13.99 -1.86
CA PHE A 70 9.19 -15.23 -2.26
C PHE A 70 10.24 -15.02 -3.37
N LEU A 71 9.87 -14.28 -4.43
CA LEU A 71 10.77 -13.96 -5.53
C LEU A 71 11.95 -13.11 -5.07
N SER A 72 11.70 -12.17 -4.16
CA SER A 72 12.72 -11.31 -3.57
C SER A 72 13.73 -12.10 -2.75
N TYR A 73 13.30 -13.12 -2.00
CA TYR A 73 14.21 -14.05 -1.33
C TYR A 73 14.99 -14.90 -2.32
N ARG A 74 14.37 -15.31 -3.43
CA ARG A 74 15.01 -16.20 -4.43
C ARG A 74 15.99 -15.47 -5.34
N PHE A 75 15.73 -14.20 -5.63
CA PHE A 75 16.50 -13.32 -6.50
C PHE A 75 16.94 -12.07 -5.72
N PHE A 76 17.75 -12.27 -4.69
CA PHE A 76 18.25 -11.20 -3.81
C PHE A 76 18.92 -10.04 -4.55
N ARG A 77 19.60 -10.32 -5.69
CA ARG A 77 20.26 -9.29 -6.52
C ARG A 77 19.28 -8.27 -7.13
N ASP A 78 18.05 -8.67 -7.38
CA ASP A 78 17.01 -7.82 -7.96
C ASP A 78 15.99 -7.33 -6.90
N TYR A 79 16.31 -7.48 -5.61
CA TYR A 79 15.48 -7.05 -4.47
C TYR A 79 14.92 -5.63 -4.65
N THR A 80 15.75 -4.70 -5.13
CA THR A 80 15.39 -3.30 -5.33
C THR A 80 14.20 -3.12 -6.28
N TYR A 81 14.09 -3.94 -7.33
CA TYR A 81 12.97 -3.90 -8.26
C TYR A 81 11.69 -4.42 -7.62
N TYR A 82 11.76 -5.55 -6.90
CA TYR A 82 10.61 -6.12 -6.19
C TYR A 82 10.07 -5.17 -5.12
N SER A 83 10.98 -4.55 -4.38
CA SER A 83 10.71 -3.54 -3.37
C SER A 83 9.99 -2.29 -3.93
N LEU A 84 10.29 -1.88 -5.16
CA LEU A 84 9.56 -0.81 -5.86
C LEU A 84 8.15 -1.23 -6.24
N VAL A 85 7.98 -2.45 -6.76
CA VAL A 85 6.67 -2.98 -7.16
C VAL A 85 5.73 -3.03 -5.97
N GLU A 86 6.20 -3.43 -4.79
CA GLU A 86 5.41 -3.42 -3.55
C GLU A 86 4.89 -2.01 -3.22
N VAL A 87 5.76 -1.00 -3.23
CA VAL A 87 5.38 0.39 -2.91
C VAL A 87 4.34 0.94 -3.87
N VAL A 88 4.50 0.66 -5.17
CA VAL A 88 3.54 1.07 -6.20
C VAL A 88 2.20 0.35 -6.02
N TYR A 89 2.24 -0.96 -5.73
CA TYR A 89 1.03 -1.75 -5.51
C TYR A 89 0.27 -1.28 -4.27
N GLU A 90 0.98 -0.92 -3.20
CA GLU A 90 0.37 -0.37 -1.98
C GLU A 90 -0.34 0.97 -2.23
N ALA A 91 0.28 1.84 -3.04
CA ALA A 91 -0.35 3.08 -3.46
C ALA A 91 -1.62 2.83 -4.28
N PHE A 92 -1.58 1.86 -5.20
CA PHE A 92 -2.74 1.47 -6.00
C PHE A 92 -3.89 0.89 -5.15
N THR A 93 -3.59 0.00 -4.19
CA THR A 93 -4.61 -0.61 -3.33
C THR A 93 -5.28 0.42 -2.43
N LEU A 94 -4.52 1.39 -1.90
CA LEU A 94 -5.08 2.52 -1.14
C LEU A 94 -6.03 3.38 -1.96
N SER A 95 -5.71 3.63 -3.24
CA SER A 95 -6.62 4.35 -4.14
C SER A 95 -7.92 3.58 -4.40
N ALA A 96 -7.84 2.25 -4.54
CA ALA A 96 -9.01 1.39 -4.71
C ALA A 96 -9.87 1.35 -3.45
N PHE A 97 -9.24 1.32 -2.27
CA PHE A 97 -9.93 1.38 -0.98
C PHE A 97 -10.67 2.71 -0.78
N LEU A 98 -10.05 3.85 -1.11
CA LEU A 98 -10.74 5.13 -1.03
C LEU A 98 -11.98 5.17 -1.93
N LEU A 99 -11.85 4.73 -3.18
CA LEU A 99 -12.98 4.71 -4.11
C LEU A 99 -14.13 3.84 -3.59
N LEU A 100 -13.81 2.73 -2.95
CA LEU A 100 -14.78 1.84 -2.30
C LEU A 100 -15.50 2.52 -1.14
N LEU A 101 -14.78 3.25 -0.29
CA LEU A 101 -15.40 4.02 0.78
C LEU A 101 -16.34 5.10 0.24
N ILE A 102 -15.96 5.79 -0.84
CA ILE A 102 -16.80 6.79 -1.48
C ILE A 102 -18.08 6.15 -2.03
N ASP A 103 -17.98 4.98 -2.66
CA ASP A 103 -19.12 4.27 -3.24
C ASP A 103 -20.09 3.77 -2.14
N TYR A 104 -19.56 3.20 -1.05
CA TYR A 104 -20.39 2.81 0.11
C TYR A 104 -21.08 4.00 0.77
N VAL A 105 -20.39 5.14 0.87
CA VAL A 105 -21.01 6.38 1.39
C VAL A 105 -22.09 6.89 0.42
N ALA A 106 -21.88 6.78 -0.89
CA ALA A 106 -22.89 7.17 -1.89
C ALA A 106 -24.15 6.33 -1.82
N GLU A 107 -24.02 5.01 -1.64
CA GLU A 107 -25.15 4.08 -1.53
C GLU A 107 -25.96 4.32 -0.24
N SER A 108 -25.30 4.71 0.85
CA SER A 108 -26.00 5.11 2.08
C SER A 108 -26.78 6.42 1.96
N ALA A 109 -26.62 7.18 0.86
CA ALA A 109 -27.29 8.44 0.60
C ALA A 109 -28.61 8.25 -0.18
N HIS A 110 -29.68 8.94 0.24
CA HIS A 110 -30.83 9.13 -0.65
C HIS A 110 -30.40 9.90 -1.90
N GLY A 111 -30.39 9.21 -3.05
CA GLY A 111 -30.02 9.78 -4.36
C GLY A 111 -28.67 9.33 -4.95
N HIS A 112 -28.04 8.27 -4.43
CA HIS A 112 -26.80 7.66 -5.00
C HIS A 112 -25.62 8.64 -5.18
N LYS A 113 -25.58 9.73 -4.39
CA LYS A 113 -24.50 10.72 -4.41
C LYS A 113 -23.87 10.82 -3.04
N ALA A 114 -22.57 10.54 -2.94
CA ALA A 114 -21.82 10.62 -1.68
C ALA A 114 -21.90 12.02 -1.03
N GLU A 115 -22.03 13.08 -1.84
CA GLU A 115 -22.20 14.45 -1.35
C GLU A 115 -23.46 14.63 -0.48
N ASN A 116 -24.55 13.93 -0.82
CA ASN A 116 -25.82 14.02 -0.10
C ASN A 116 -25.80 13.23 1.23
N ALA A 117 -25.09 12.10 1.29
CA ALA A 117 -24.90 11.35 2.54
C ALA A 117 -24.07 12.16 3.54
N ILE A 118 -23.03 12.81 3.04
CA ILE A 118 -22.12 13.61 3.87
C ILE A 118 -22.82 14.88 4.38
N ALA A 119 -23.72 15.47 3.60
CA ALA A 119 -24.48 16.65 4.00
C ALA A 119 -25.47 16.39 5.16
N ARG A 120 -25.99 15.16 5.30
CA ARG A 120 -26.94 14.78 6.37
C ARG A 120 -26.28 14.35 7.68
N LYS A 121 -25.02 13.91 7.66
CA LYS A 121 -24.39 13.33 8.85
C LYS A 121 -23.91 14.43 9.80
N ASP A 122 -24.41 14.37 11.04
CA ASP A 122 -24.11 15.37 12.05
C ASP A 122 -22.66 15.28 12.56
N LYS A 123 -22.15 16.41 13.07
CA LYS A 123 -20.73 16.62 13.42
C LYS A 123 -20.26 15.61 14.48
N ARG A 124 -19.47 14.61 14.08
CA ARG A 124 -18.79 13.68 15.00
C ARG A 124 -17.34 14.12 15.17
N ARG A 125 -16.82 14.08 16.40
CA ARG A 125 -15.37 14.27 16.65
C ARG A 125 -14.63 13.08 16.05
N LEU A 126 -13.52 13.33 15.36
CA LEU A 126 -12.62 12.26 14.93
C LEU A 126 -11.97 11.63 16.18
N MET A 127 -11.82 10.32 16.16
CA MET A 127 -11.01 9.59 17.13
C MET A 127 -9.52 9.85 16.83
N LEU A 128 -8.71 9.98 17.90
CA LEU A 128 -7.32 10.48 17.97
C LEU A 128 -6.38 9.93 16.86
N PRO A 129 -5.42 10.74 16.35
CA PRO A 129 -4.68 11.80 17.05
C PRO A 129 -5.20 13.25 16.87
N LEU A 130 -6.22 13.48 16.06
CA LEU A 130 -6.66 14.84 15.67
C LEU A 130 -7.79 15.43 16.56
N CYS A 131 -7.63 15.35 17.89
CA CYS A 131 -8.68 15.73 18.86
C CYS A 131 -9.12 17.21 18.80
N CYS A 132 -8.30 18.11 18.23
CA CYS A 132 -8.55 19.56 18.18
C CYS A 132 -9.11 20.05 16.83
N PHE A 133 -9.19 19.20 15.80
CA PHE A 133 -9.62 19.65 14.48
C PHE A 133 -11.14 19.54 14.32
N ARG A 134 -11.83 20.69 14.24
CA ARG A 134 -13.29 20.78 14.00
C ARG A 134 -13.57 20.46 12.52
N TYR A 135 -13.56 19.19 12.18
CA TYR A 135 -13.80 18.71 10.82
C TYR A 135 -15.26 18.94 10.37
N ARG A 136 -15.43 19.66 9.25
CA ARG A 136 -16.74 19.91 8.61
C ARG A 136 -16.79 19.22 7.24
N PRO A 137 -17.38 18.02 7.12
CA PRO A 137 -17.42 17.32 5.84
C PRO A 137 -18.54 17.82 4.90
N THR A 138 -19.39 18.75 5.34
CA THR A 138 -20.62 19.21 4.65
C THR A 138 -20.39 19.92 3.31
N LYS A 139 -19.16 20.26 2.92
CA LYS A 139 -18.88 21.00 1.67
C LYS A 139 -18.43 20.05 0.55
N PRO A 140 -18.92 20.20 -0.70
CA PRO A 140 -18.50 19.35 -1.82
C PRO A 140 -16.98 19.40 -2.08
N TYR A 141 -16.36 20.55 -1.79
CA TYR A 141 -14.90 20.73 -1.80
C TYR A 141 -14.15 19.67 -0.99
N PHE A 142 -14.75 19.15 0.09
CA PHE A 142 -14.14 18.12 0.92
C PHE A 142 -13.88 16.81 0.15
N MET A 143 -14.82 16.38 -0.69
CA MET A 143 -14.66 15.17 -1.50
C MET A 143 -13.54 15.33 -2.52
N TYR A 144 -13.43 16.52 -3.12
CA TYR A 144 -12.36 16.85 -4.03
C TYR A 144 -11.00 16.87 -3.32
N THR A 145 -10.91 17.44 -2.12
CA THR A 145 -9.65 17.44 -1.36
C THR A 145 -9.17 16.04 -0.99
N VAL A 146 -10.08 15.12 -0.67
CA VAL A 146 -9.72 13.72 -0.36
C VAL A 146 -9.27 12.96 -1.61
N LYS A 147 -9.94 13.18 -2.75
CA LYS A 147 -9.50 12.59 -4.03
C LYS A 147 -8.12 13.10 -4.42
N TRP A 148 -7.89 14.41 -4.29
CA TRP A 148 -6.59 15.02 -4.58
C TRP A 148 -5.50 14.57 -3.61
N SER A 149 -5.78 14.44 -2.31
CA SER A 149 -4.79 14.00 -1.34
C SER A 149 -4.33 12.55 -1.60
N VAL A 150 -5.26 11.65 -1.91
CA VAL A 150 -4.91 10.27 -2.26
C VAL A 150 -4.19 10.18 -3.60
N LEU A 151 -4.59 10.98 -4.60
CA LEU A 151 -3.87 11.03 -5.87
C LEU A 151 -2.43 11.53 -5.70
N GLN A 152 -2.22 12.57 -4.89
CA GLN A 152 -0.89 13.06 -4.53
C GLN A 152 -0.08 11.96 -3.82
N TYR A 153 -0.68 11.29 -2.84
CA TYR A 153 -0.03 10.19 -2.12
C TYR A 153 0.43 9.06 -3.05
N VAL A 154 -0.41 8.66 -4.01
CA VAL A 154 -0.10 7.60 -4.98
C VAL A 154 1.14 7.93 -5.82
N ILE A 155 1.41 9.21 -6.06
CA ILE A 155 2.55 9.66 -6.85
C ILE A 155 3.79 9.91 -5.96
N VAL A 156 3.61 10.59 -4.83
CA VAL A 156 4.70 10.96 -3.92
C VAL A 156 5.38 9.72 -3.38
N ARG A 157 4.62 8.68 -3.04
CA ARG A 157 5.16 7.48 -2.40
C ARG A 157 6.17 6.71 -3.28
N PRO A 158 5.85 6.33 -4.53
CA PRO A 158 6.84 5.73 -5.41
C PRO A 158 7.94 6.71 -5.81
N ALA A 159 7.66 8.01 -5.94
CA ALA A 159 8.69 9.01 -6.25
C ALA A 159 9.77 9.09 -5.15
N VAL A 160 9.37 9.10 -3.88
CA VAL A 160 10.29 9.06 -2.75
C VAL A 160 11.09 7.75 -2.73
N SER A 161 10.45 6.62 -3.04
CA SER A 161 11.15 5.33 -3.14
C SER A 161 12.20 5.31 -4.25
N ILE A 162 11.89 5.87 -5.42
CA ILE A 162 12.82 5.98 -6.55
C ILE A 162 13.96 6.94 -6.19
N ALA A 163 13.67 8.07 -5.55
CA ALA A 163 14.69 9.00 -5.09
C ALA A 163 15.66 8.34 -4.08
N GLY A 164 15.15 7.47 -3.19
CA GLY A 164 15.96 6.67 -2.28
C GLY A 164 16.92 5.73 -3.01
N ILE A 165 16.45 5.06 -4.07
CA ILE A 165 17.27 4.13 -4.86
C ILE A 165 18.34 4.87 -5.66
N ILE A 166 18.00 6.03 -6.26
CA ILE A 166 18.96 6.85 -6.99
C ILE A 166 20.06 7.34 -6.04
N THR A 167 19.68 7.80 -4.85
CA THR A 167 20.66 8.27 -3.85
C THR A 167 21.51 7.13 -3.26
N GLN A 168 20.96 5.91 -3.16
CA GLN A 168 21.72 4.70 -2.87
C GLN A 168 22.73 4.37 -3.99
N ALA A 169 22.34 4.51 -5.27
CA ALA A 169 23.24 4.29 -6.41
C ALA A 169 24.44 5.26 -6.44
N PHE A 170 24.27 6.49 -5.94
CA PHE A 170 25.36 7.45 -5.77
C PHE A 170 26.22 7.19 -4.52
N ASN A 171 25.96 6.12 -3.75
CA ASN A 171 26.64 5.76 -2.49
C ASN A 171 26.62 6.88 -1.41
N VAL A 172 25.69 7.82 -1.52
CA VAL A 172 25.53 8.95 -0.58
C VAL A 172 24.59 8.59 0.58
N LEU A 173 23.65 7.64 0.36
CA LEU A 173 22.72 7.13 1.38
C LEU A 173 23.03 5.68 1.74
N CYS A 174 23.12 5.38 3.04
CA CYS A 174 23.28 4.02 3.55
C CYS A 174 21.92 3.28 3.58
N GLU A 175 21.93 1.97 3.34
CA GLU A 175 20.73 1.11 3.27
C GLU A 175 19.90 1.14 4.58
N SER A 176 20.58 1.34 5.72
CA SER A 176 19.97 1.56 7.04
C SER A 176 19.21 2.88 7.17
N ALA A 177 19.60 3.93 6.46
CA ALA A 177 18.88 5.21 6.46
C ALA A 177 17.61 5.13 5.60
N VAL A 178 17.65 4.37 4.50
CA VAL A 178 16.49 4.11 3.63
C VAL A 178 15.47 3.25 4.36
N SER A 179 15.88 2.20 5.08
CA SER A 179 14.97 1.38 5.89
C SER A 179 14.34 2.16 7.04
N VAL A 180 15.06 3.10 7.66
CA VAL A 180 14.53 4.03 8.67
C VAL A 180 13.58 5.06 8.04
N LEU A 181 13.87 5.62 6.86
CA LEU A 181 12.93 6.50 6.11
C LEU A 181 11.66 5.75 5.66
N ARG A 182 11.78 4.46 5.38
CA ARG A 182 10.67 3.57 4.99
C ARG A 182 9.85 3.12 6.20
N SER A 183 10.49 2.87 7.34
CA SER A 183 9.89 2.46 8.62
C SER A 183 9.28 3.64 9.39
N MET A 184 9.97 4.78 9.44
CA MET A 184 9.44 6.06 9.90
C MET A 184 8.54 6.65 8.82
N GLY A 185 7.37 6.05 8.62
CA GLY A 185 6.25 6.61 7.86
C GLY A 185 5.77 7.96 8.42
N LEU A 186 6.65 8.97 8.39
CA LEU A 186 6.45 10.36 8.79
C LEU A 186 5.43 11.10 7.92
N PHE A 187 4.84 10.43 6.92
CA PHE A 187 3.69 10.93 6.18
C PHE A 187 2.35 10.24 6.53
N SER A 188 2.33 9.25 7.43
CA SER A 188 1.07 8.82 8.07
C SER A 188 0.72 9.71 9.28
N SER A 189 1.67 10.52 9.77
CA SER A 189 1.47 11.40 10.95
C SER A 189 1.30 12.88 10.62
N ILE A 190 1.30 13.28 9.33
CA ILE A 190 1.12 14.69 8.89
C ILE A 190 -0.20 14.89 8.10
N LEU A 191 -1.06 13.87 7.99
CA LEU A 191 -2.45 14.05 7.55
C LEU A 191 -3.46 13.69 8.65
#